data_AF-A0A2H9KYQ8-F1
#
_entry.id   AF-A0A2H9KYQ8-F1
#
_cell.length_a   1.000
_cell.length_b   1.000
_cell.length_c   1.000
_cell.angle_alpha   90.00
_cell.angle_beta   90.00
_cell.angle_gamma   90.00
#
_symmetry.space_group_name_H-M   'P 1'
#
loop_
_entity.id
_entity.type
_entity.pdbx_description
1 polymer ?
#
loop_
_entity_poly.entity_id
_entity_poly.type
_entity_poly.pdbx_seq_one_letter_code
_entity_poly.pdbx_strand_id
1 'polypeptide(L)'
;MVHETHEKNANSYEPHLGLLTARIKIPLAGEIRAYYLLLFSLFILFLITKNAAVGLLAGITILFIVLWESGSSIISNYRQNSHEKKEIDADLLAKAVFYELKDVFIAIFIGVVVWFGSGYLLNTPTPINAIVSCSMLPAYERGDMIILQGADVNTQYLQYSGKLADIAQTAQIAYQNSTFEVQGSIYSYCMQNRDERCNNFWISPQEFKESHGPLEFEYSLCKKYYYKENRIELRPCITKTIFEGEEILFDENADLLVYRPGENDIYALTGDIVHRARFAVEAGDGQAYFMKGDNNAVYDFQFYSQAHGKGNLPVREGQLLGKSVLRMPFIGNFKLFIAPQVLVLPDESTGCNAYFVK
;
A
#
# COMPACT_ATOMS: atom_id res chain seq x y z
N MET A 1 -12.12 67.31 27.90
CA MET A 1 -11.15 67.28 26.78
C MET A 1 -10.96 65.80 26.45
N VAL A 2 -11.79 65.28 25.57
CA VAL A 2 -11.83 63.86 25.18
C VAL A 2 -11.08 63.77 23.86
N HIS A 3 -9.93 63.10 23.85
CA HIS A 3 -9.17 62.85 22.62
C HIS A 3 -9.81 61.64 21.91
N GLU A 4 -10.69 61.91 20.95
CA GLU A 4 -11.11 60.93 19.95
C GLU A 4 -9.95 60.65 19.00
N THR A 5 -9.24 59.54 19.21
CA THR A 5 -8.32 58.98 18.22
C THR A 5 -9.14 58.32 17.13
N HIS A 6 -9.32 59.02 16.01
CA HIS A 6 -9.82 58.45 14.77
C HIS A 6 -8.83 57.41 14.23
N GLU A 7 -9.05 56.15 14.59
CA GLU A 7 -8.40 55.00 14.00
C GLU A 7 -8.88 54.89 12.54
N LYS A 8 -8.04 55.38 11.60
CA LYS A 8 -8.30 55.23 10.17
C LYS A 8 -8.21 53.73 9.84
N ASN A 9 -9.36 53.09 9.62
CA ASN A 9 -9.45 51.77 9.04
C ASN A 9 -8.65 51.72 7.73
N ALA A 10 -7.43 51.18 7.82
CA ALA A 10 -6.63 50.87 6.66
C ALA A 10 -7.34 49.73 5.92
N ASN A 11 -8.11 50.08 4.89
CA ASN A 11 -8.68 49.12 3.96
C ASN A 11 -7.53 48.35 3.31
N SER A 12 -7.23 47.17 3.84
CA SER A 12 -6.26 46.25 3.28
C SER A 12 -6.77 45.82 1.90
N TYR A 13 -6.13 46.32 0.85
CA TYR A 13 -6.33 45.85 -0.51
C TYR A 13 -5.85 44.39 -0.60
N GLU A 14 -6.76 43.44 -0.33
CA GLU A 14 -6.57 42.05 -0.72
C GLU A 14 -6.69 42.02 -2.26
N PRO A 15 -5.67 41.54 -2.99
CA PRO A 15 -5.79 41.37 -4.43
C PRO A 15 -7.01 40.48 -4.69
N HIS A 16 -7.93 40.93 -5.54
CA HIS A 16 -9.13 40.19 -5.96
C HIS A 16 -8.75 38.97 -6.81
N LEU A 17 -7.99 38.02 -6.25
CA LEU A 17 -8.03 36.67 -6.72
C LEU A 17 -9.39 36.11 -6.32
N GLY A 18 -10.10 35.55 -7.30
CA GLY A 18 -11.54 35.30 -7.21
C GLY A 18 -11.96 34.24 -6.21
N LEU A 19 -13.14 33.67 -6.47
CA LEU A 19 -13.90 32.74 -5.62
C LEU A 19 -13.07 31.70 -4.84
N LEU A 20 -11.94 31.22 -5.38
CA LEU A 20 -11.09 30.19 -4.78
C LEU A 20 -10.34 30.63 -3.52
N THR A 21 -9.98 31.91 -3.38
CA THR A 21 -9.25 32.41 -2.20
C THR A 21 -10.17 33.05 -1.17
N ALA A 22 -11.48 33.11 -1.44
CA ALA A 22 -12.47 33.65 -0.53
C ALA A 22 -12.49 32.88 0.80
N ARG A 23 -12.62 33.61 1.90
CA ARG A 23 -12.85 33.03 3.22
C ARG A 23 -14.32 32.71 3.38
N ILE A 24 -14.60 31.45 3.74
CA ILE A 24 -15.95 30.95 3.97
C ILE A 24 -16.03 30.59 5.45
N LYS A 25 -17.05 31.11 6.13
CA LYS A 25 -17.30 30.82 7.53
C LYS A 25 -18.11 29.54 7.64
N ILE A 26 -17.51 28.50 8.20
CA ILE A 26 -18.16 27.20 8.42
C ILE A 26 -18.49 27.08 9.91
N PRO A 27 -19.74 26.71 10.28
CA PRO A 27 -20.08 26.40 11.67
C PRO A 27 -19.09 25.37 12.25
N LEU A 28 -18.62 25.59 13.47
CA LEU A 28 -17.64 24.76 14.21
C LEU A 28 -16.19 24.79 13.72
N ALA A 29 -15.93 24.99 12.42
CA ALA A 29 -14.56 24.97 11.86
C ALA A 29 -13.95 26.37 11.65
N GLY A 30 -14.72 27.44 11.84
CA GLY A 30 -14.24 28.81 11.74
C GLY A 30 -14.17 29.31 10.29
N GLU A 31 -13.23 30.22 10.01
CA GLU A 31 -12.99 30.73 8.66
C GLU A 31 -12.00 29.82 7.92
N ILE A 32 -12.43 29.27 6.79
CA ILE A 32 -11.63 28.40 5.94
C ILE A 32 -11.61 29.00 4.53
N ARG A 33 -10.46 28.97 3.85
CA ARG A 33 -10.34 29.43 2.47
C ARG A 33 -10.99 28.42 1.50
N ALA A 34 -11.68 28.91 0.48
CA ALA A 34 -12.50 28.08 -0.41
C ALA A 34 -11.74 26.96 -1.12
N TYR A 35 -10.46 27.13 -1.43
CA TYR A 35 -9.64 26.06 -2.01
C TYR A 35 -9.43 24.86 -1.09
N TYR A 36 -9.49 25.01 0.24
CA TYR A 36 -9.45 23.86 1.15
C TYR A 36 -10.74 23.06 1.08
N LEU A 37 -11.88 23.73 0.86
CA LEU A 37 -13.14 23.05 0.60
C LEU A 37 -13.13 22.35 -0.75
N LEU A 38 -12.57 22.99 -1.79
CA LEU A 38 -12.35 22.34 -3.08
C LEU A 38 -11.48 21.09 -2.92
N LEU A 39 -10.35 21.19 -2.22
CA LEU A 39 -9.46 20.06 -1.98
C LEU A 39 -10.18 18.94 -1.22
N PHE A 40 -10.94 19.27 -0.18
CA PHE A 40 -11.73 18.30 0.57
C PHE A 40 -12.81 17.64 -0.31
N SER A 41 -13.54 18.42 -1.12
CA SER A 41 -14.52 17.90 -2.07
C SER A 41 -13.87 16.99 -3.12
N LEU A 42 -12.69 17.34 -3.65
CA LEU A 42 -11.94 16.50 -4.57
C LEU A 42 -11.48 15.20 -3.89
N PHE A 43 -11.08 15.27 -2.62
CA PHE A 43 -10.73 14.07 -1.85
C PHE A 43 -11.94 13.16 -1.63
N ILE A 44 -13.10 13.69 -1.21
CA ILE A 44 -14.34 12.91 -1.09
C ILE A 44 -14.76 12.32 -2.44
N LEU A 45 -14.71 13.12 -3.50
CA LEU A 45 -15.01 12.66 -4.85
C LEU A 45 -14.04 11.54 -5.28
N PHE A 46 -12.76 11.66 -4.95
CA PHE A 46 -11.77 10.62 -5.18
C PHE A 46 -12.09 9.35 -4.38
N LEU A 47 -12.47 9.46 -3.11
CA LEU A 47 -12.85 8.30 -2.31
C LEU A 47 -14.04 7.54 -2.91
N ILE A 48 -15.03 8.25 -3.45
CA ILE A 48 -16.23 7.67 -4.07
C ILE A 48 -15.91 7.08 -5.45
N THR A 49 -15.18 7.81 -6.29
CA THR A 49 -15.01 7.47 -7.71
C THR A 49 -13.77 6.63 -7.98
N LYS A 50 -12.77 6.67 -7.10
CA LYS A 50 -11.42 6.12 -7.29
C LYS A 50 -10.78 6.53 -8.63
N ASN A 51 -11.17 7.68 -9.17
CA ASN A 51 -10.78 8.12 -10.50
C ASN A 51 -9.42 8.86 -10.48
N ALA A 52 -8.47 8.42 -11.30
CA ALA A 52 -7.13 8.99 -11.41
C ALA A 52 -7.13 10.49 -11.78
N ALA A 53 -8.05 10.95 -12.63
CA ALA A 53 -8.15 12.35 -13.04
C ALA A 53 -8.55 13.26 -11.87
N VAL A 54 -9.40 12.78 -10.96
CA VAL A 54 -9.76 13.50 -9.73
C VAL A 54 -8.54 13.62 -8.81
N GLY A 55 -7.76 12.54 -8.69
CA GLY A 55 -6.47 12.56 -7.98
C GLY A 55 -5.48 13.58 -8.55
N LEU A 56 -5.32 13.62 -9.87
CA LEU A 56 -4.46 14.58 -10.56
C LEU A 56 -4.91 16.03 -10.32
N LEU A 57 -6.21 16.31 -10.45
CA LEU A 57 -6.78 17.65 -10.23
C LEU A 57 -6.55 18.12 -8.79
N ALA A 58 -6.67 17.22 -7.82
CA ALA A 58 -6.36 17.55 -6.45
C ALA A 58 -4.87 17.78 -6.23
N GLY A 59 -3.98 17.02 -6.87
CA GLY A 59 -2.54 17.28 -6.86
C GLY A 59 -2.20 18.69 -7.37
N ILE A 60 -2.82 19.12 -8.48
CA ILE A 60 -2.68 20.48 -9.00
C ILE A 60 -3.22 21.52 -8.00
N THR A 61 -4.33 21.21 -7.34
CA THR A 61 -4.93 22.08 -6.31
C THR A 61 -4.00 22.21 -5.10
N ILE A 62 -3.38 21.13 -4.62
CA ILE A 62 -2.38 21.19 -3.54
C ILE A 62 -1.20 22.06 -3.96
N LEU A 63 -0.66 21.88 -5.16
CA LEU A 63 0.44 22.70 -5.67
C LEU A 63 0.05 24.18 -5.71
N PHE A 64 -1.16 24.50 -6.19
CA PHE A 64 -1.69 25.86 -6.16
C PHE A 64 -1.78 26.41 -4.74
N ILE A 65 -2.30 25.63 -3.78
CA ILE A 65 -2.43 26.04 -2.37
C ILE A 65 -1.06 26.38 -1.79
N VAL A 66 -0.06 25.51 -1.99
CA VAL A 66 1.30 25.73 -1.48
C VAL A 66 1.89 27.01 -2.08
N LEU A 67 1.85 27.16 -3.40
CA LEU A 67 2.39 28.34 -4.08
C LEU A 67 1.67 29.63 -3.67
N TRP A 68 0.34 29.56 -3.50
CA TRP A 68 -0.48 30.69 -3.10
C TRP A 68 -0.24 31.10 -1.65
N GLU A 69 -0.26 30.15 -0.71
CA GLU A 69 -0.02 30.45 0.70
C GLU A 69 1.38 31.02 0.92
N SER A 70 2.41 30.36 0.38
CA SER A 70 3.78 30.85 0.47
C SER A 70 3.93 32.24 -0.17
N GLY A 71 3.36 32.46 -1.37
CA GLY A 71 3.43 33.75 -2.03
C GLY A 71 2.69 34.86 -1.26
N SER A 72 1.49 34.56 -0.76
CA SER A 72 0.68 35.51 -0.01
C SER A 72 1.29 35.87 1.34
N SER A 73 1.93 34.90 2.02
CA SER A 73 2.61 35.10 3.28
C SER A 73 3.86 35.97 3.13
N ILE A 74 4.65 35.77 2.07
CA ILE A 74 5.80 36.62 1.76
C ILE A 74 5.34 38.07 1.53
N ILE A 75 4.27 38.27 0.75
CA ILE A 75 3.75 39.60 0.44
C ILE A 75 3.16 40.28 1.69
N SER A 76 2.42 39.56 2.53
CA SER A 76 1.81 40.12 3.75
C SER A 76 2.88 40.52 4.77
N ASN A 77 3.86 39.65 5.03
CA ASN A 77 4.98 39.92 5.92
C ASN A 77 5.82 41.11 5.42
N TYR A 78 6.02 41.20 4.11
CA TYR A 78 6.71 42.35 3.51
C TYR A 78 5.92 43.66 3.72
N ARG A 79 4.61 43.66 3.43
CA ARG A 79 3.77 44.87 3.59
C ARG A 79 3.72 45.37 5.02
N GLN A 80 3.51 44.47 5.99
CA GLN A 80 3.39 44.81 7.41
C GLN A 80 4.65 45.53 7.92
N ASN A 81 5.82 45.11 7.47
CA ASN A 81 7.08 45.70 7.90
C ASN A 81 7.51 46.91 7.03
N SER A 82 6.88 47.15 5.87
CA SER A 82 7.24 48.26 4.95
C SER A 82 6.53 49.58 5.23
N HIS A 83 5.66 49.65 6.25
CA HIS A 83 4.80 50.82 6.51
C HIS A 83 5.53 52.17 6.70
N GLU A 84 6.87 52.15 6.83
CA GLU A 84 7.70 53.34 7.04
C GLU A 84 8.58 53.71 5.81
N LYS A 85 8.70 52.87 4.77
CA LYS A 85 9.59 53.14 3.61
C LYS A 85 8.88 52.93 2.27
N LYS A 86 9.06 53.90 1.36
CA LYS A 86 8.47 53.92 0.00
C LYS A 86 9.23 53.08 -1.03
N GLU A 87 10.43 52.61 -0.71
CA GLU A 87 11.27 51.78 -1.59
C GLU A 87 11.30 50.32 -1.14
N ILE A 88 11.50 49.42 -2.12
CA ILE A 88 11.60 47.99 -1.85
C ILE A 88 12.91 47.67 -1.14
N ASP A 89 12.84 47.43 0.16
CA ASP A 89 14.01 47.09 0.97
C ASP A 89 14.30 45.58 0.83
N ALA A 90 15.38 45.27 0.12
CA ALA A 90 15.81 43.89 -0.12
C ALA A 90 16.08 43.13 1.20
N ASP A 91 16.49 43.83 2.26
CA ASP A 91 16.69 43.23 3.59
C ASP A 91 15.38 42.76 4.20
N LEU A 92 14.30 43.50 3.98
CA LEU A 92 12.98 43.16 4.49
C LEU A 92 12.38 41.95 3.78
N LEU A 93 12.52 41.89 2.46
CA LEU A 93 12.12 40.72 1.68
C LEU A 93 12.93 39.47 2.11
N ALA A 94 14.24 39.62 2.33
CA ALA A 94 15.08 38.52 2.80
C ALA A 94 14.63 37.98 4.16
N LYS A 95 14.25 38.84 5.10
CA LYS A 95 13.71 38.42 6.41
C LYS A 95 12.39 37.67 6.28
N ALA A 96 11.45 38.15 5.46
CA ALA A 96 10.17 37.46 5.24
C ALA A 96 10.38 36.06 4.65
N VAL A 97 11.25 35.93 3.65
CA VAL A 97 11.62 34.63 3.07
C VAL A 97 12.30 33.73 4.10
N PHE A 98 13.17 34.28 4.97
CA PHE A 98 13.83 33.52 6.01
C PHE A 98 12.86 32.90 7.03
N TYR A 99 11.80 33.62 7.43
CA TYR A 99 10.78 33.08 8.34
C TYR A 99 9.99 31.92 7.71
N GLU A 100 9.57 32.06 6.44
CA GLU A 100 8.89 30.97 5.72
C GLU A 100 9.78 29.73 5.60
N LEU A 101 11.06 29.91 5.26
CA LEU A 101 12.02 28.82 5.19
C LEU A 101 12.22 28.15 6.56
N LYS A 102 12.23 28.93 7.64
CA LYS A 102 12.30 28.41 9.00
C LYS A 102 11.07 27.57 9.34
N ASP A 103 9.88 28.01 9.00
CA ASP A 103 8.64 27.27 9.30
C ASP A 103 8.54 25.97 8.49
N VAL A 104 8.89 26.02 7.19
CA VAL A 104 9.02 24.82 6.36
C VAL A 104 10.07 23.87 6.93
N PHE A 105 11.22 24.39 7.35
CA PHE A 105 12.26 23.58 7.99
C PHE A 105 11.77 22.92 9.28
N ILE A 106 11.05 23.65 10.14
CA ILE A 106 10.45 23.10 11.37
C ILE A 106 9.46 21.99 11.03
N ALA A 107 8.59 22.19 10.03
CA ALA A 107 7.61 21.18 9.62
C ALA A 107 8.29 19.90 9.11
N ILE A 108 9.31 20.03 8.24
CA ILE A 108 10.10 18.90 7.75
C ILE A 108 10.81 18.21 8.91
N PHE A 109 11.42 18.97 9.81
CA PHE A 109 12.12 18.44 10.97
C PHE A 109 11.17 17.65 11.89
N ILE A 110 9.98 18.17 12.18
CA ILE A 110 8.94 17.44 12.93
C ILE A 110 8.57 16.15 12.21
N GLY A 111 8.35 16.21 10.89
CA GLY A 111 8.04 15.02 10.08
C GLY A 111 9.12 13.94 10.17
N VAL A 112 10.40 14.35 10.07
CA VAL A 112 11.57 13.47 10.25
C VAL A 112 11.59 12.87 11.65
N VAL A 113 11.44 13.69 12.70
CA VAL A 113 11.42 13.23 14.09
C VAL A 113 10.29 12.25 14.34
N VAL A 114 9.08 12.51 13.82
CA VAL A 114 7.94 11.59 13.94
C VAL A 114 8.23 10.28 13.19
N TRP A 115 8.75 10.33 11.97
CA TRP A 115 9.05 9.15 11.18
C TRP A 115 10.12 8.26 11.83
N PHE A 116 11.30 8.83 12.13
CA PHE A 116 12.40 8.07 12.73
C PHE A 116 12.14 7.73 14.20
N GLY A 117 11.45 8.61 14.95
CA GLY A 117 11.05 8.36 16.32
C GLY A 117 10.03 7.23 16.42
N SER A 118 9.02 7.20 15.56
CA SER A 118 8.07 6.07 15.52
C SER A 118 8.73 4.78 15.04
N GLY A 119 9.62 4.84 14.04
CA GLY A 119 10.40 3.67 13.61
C GLY A 119 11.27 3.09 14.72
N TYR A 120 11.93 3.95 15.50
CA TYR A 120 12.70 3.54 16.68
C TYR A 120 11.80 2.91 17.77
N LEU A 121 10.68 3.56 18.11
CA LEU A 121 9.75 3.08 19.13
C LEU A 121 9.08 1.75 18.76
N LEU A 122 8.74 1.58 17.49
CA LEU A 122 8.09 0.39 16.96
C LEU A 122 9.09 -0.66 16.47
N ASN A 123 10.39 -0.40 16.57
CA ASN A 123 11.47 -1.27 16.11
C ASN A 123 11.32 -1.69 14.63
N THR A 124 10.95 -0.76 13.74
CA THR A 124 10.76 -1.02 12.30
C THR A 124 11.28 0.14 11.45
N PRO A 125 11.86 -0.11 10.28
CA PRO A 125 12.28 0.95 9.35
C PRO A 125 11.07 1.68 8.70
N THR A 126 9.88 1.08 8.70
CA THR A 126 8.68 1.65 8.07
C THR A 126 7.49 1.53 9.02
N PRO A 127 7.34 2.46 9.98
CA PRO A 127 6.32 2.36 11.04
C PRO A 127 4.88 2.40 10.51
N ILE A 128 4.67 2.87 9.28
CA ILE A 128 3.36 2.99 8.64
C ILE A 128 3.44 2.44 7.22
N ASN A 129 2.46 1.62 6.82
CA ASN A 129 2.25 1.25 5.42
C ASN A 129 0.77 1.35 5.04
N ALA A 130 0.46 1.23 3.74
CA ALA A 130 -0.92 1.16 3.27
C ALA A 130 -1.09 -0.02 2.32
N ILE A 131 -2.27 -0.62 2.36
CA ILE A 131 -2.62 -1.76 1.53
C ILE A 131 -3.00 -1.25 0.14
N VAL A 132 -2.21 -1.63 -0.87
CA VAL A 132 -2.33 -1.10 -2.24
C VAL A 132 -3.09 -2.03 -3.20
N SER A 133 -3.36 -3.27 -2.78
CA SER A 133 -4.06 -4.29 -3.56
C SER A 133 -5.21 -4.92 -2.76
N CYS A 134 -6.01 -5.78 -3.39
CA CYS A 134 -7.10 -6.50 -2.75
C CYS A 134 -6.79 -7.98 -2.46
N SER A 135 -5.50 -8.33 -2.37
CA SER A 135 -5.04 -9.68 -2.02
C SER A 135 -5.35 -10.07 -0.56
N MET A 136 -5.77 -9.13 0.27
CA MET A 136 -6.10 -9.35 1.69
C MET A 136 -7.61 -9.30 2.01
N LEU A 137 -8.47 -9.22 0.99
CA LEU A 137 -9.91 -9.27 1.22
C LEU A 137 -10.34 -10.63 1.81
N PRO A 138 -11.42 -10.67 2.61
CA PRO A 138 -12.21 -9.51 3.08
C PRO A 138 -11.64 -8.88 4.36
N ALA A 139 -10.58 -9.45 4.95
CA ALA A 139 -10.06 -9.01 6.24
C ALA A 139 -9.47 -7.59 6.19
N TYR A 140 -8.86 -7.21 5.06
CA TYR A 140 -8.32 -5.88 4.83
C TYR A 140 -8.68 -5.38 3.43
N GLU A 141 -8.91 -4.08 3.34
CA GLU A 141 -9.30 -3.41 2.10
C GLU A 141 -8.16 -2.57 1.54
N ARG A 142 -8.17 -2.41 0.21
CA ARG A 142 -7.29 -1.46 -0.47
C ARG A 142 -7.57 -0.04 0.05
N GLY A 143 -6.51 0.63 0.48
CA GLY A 143 -6.60 1.95 1.09
C GLY A 143 -6.73 1.93 2.62
N ASP A 144 -6.63 0.77 3.26
CA ASP A 144 -6.36 0.72 4.69
C ASP A 144 -4.91 1.11 4.98
N MET A 145 -4.71 1.81 6.10
CA MET A 145 -3.38 2.07 6.66
C MET A 145 -3.11 1.10 7.79
N ILE A 146 -1.88 0.64 7.90
CA ILE A 146 -1.43 -0.27 8.95
C ILE A 146 -0.21 0.31 9.66
N ILE A 147 -0.17 0.15 10.98
CA ILE A 147 1.00 0.45 11.80
C ILE A 147 1.81 -0.83 11.94
N LEU A 148 3.10 -0.73 11.69
CA LEU A 148 4.02 -1.85 11.75
C LEU A 148 4.81 -1.84 13.05
N GLN A 149 5.11 -3.04 13.56
CA GLN A 149 6.03 -3.25 14.67
C GLN A 149 7.04 -4.33 14.28
N GLY A 150 8.31 -4.13 14.61
CA GLY A 150 9.31 -5.20 14.57
C GLY A 150 9.23 -6.02 15.85
N ALA A 151 8.93 -7.30 15.70
CA ALA A 151 8.84 -8.27 16.77
C ALA A 151 8.80 -9.67 16.15
N ASP A 152 8.87 -10.69 17.01
CA ASP A 152 8.74 -12.08 16.60
C ASP A 152 7.41 -12.29 15.85
N VAL A 153 7.50 -13.01 14.75
CA VAL A 153 6.36 -13.35 13.90
C VAL A 153 5.63 -14.52 14.53
N ASN A 154 4.35 -14.32 14.83
CA ASN A 154 3.44 -15.39 15.22
C ASN A 154 3.03 -16.22 14.00
N THR A 155 3.71 -17.34 13.80
CA THR A 155 3.43 -18.33 12.76
C THR A 155 3.99 -19.69 13.18
N GLN A 156 3.63 -20.76 12.48
CA GLN A 156 4.21 -22.08 12.71
C GLN A 156 5.64 -22.14 12.15
N TYR A 157 6.61 -22.56 12.96
CA TYR A 157 8.00 -22.75 12.54
C TYR A 157 8.26 -24.23 12.29
N LEU A 158 8.78 -24.54 11.12
CA LEU A 158 9.09 -25.89 10.65
C LEU A 158 10.60 -26.02 10.51
N GLN A 159 11.15 -27.11 11.06
CA GLN A 159 12.57 -27.41 10.96
C GLN A 159 12.82 -28.21 9.68
N TYR A 160 13.81 -27.79 8.88
CA TYR A 160 14.19 -28.47 7.66
C TYR A 160 15.69 -28.80 7.67
N SER A 161 16.03 -30.07 7.50
CA SER A 161 17.43 -30.50 7.48
C SER A 161 18.17 -30.12 6.20
N GLY A 162 17.44 -29.78 5.12
CA GLY A 162 17.98 -29.35 3.84
C GLY A 162 18.28 -27.84 3.77
N LYS A 163 18.17 -27.28 2.57
CA LYS A 163 18.37 -25.87 2.27
C LYS A 163 17.09 -25.23 1.73
N LEU A 164 16.88 -23.95 1.98
CA LEU A 164 15.78 -23.19 1.38
C LEU A 164 15.81 -23.25 -0.15
N ALA A 165 16.99 -23.38 -0.76
CA ALA A 165 17.13 -23.57 -2.20
C ALA A 165 16.48 -24.86 -2.74
N ASP A 166 16.28 -25.87 -1.89
CA ASP A 166 15.60 -27.11 -2.25
C ASP A 166 14.09 -26.89 -2.42
N ILE A 167 13.55 -25.83 -1.79
CA ILE A 167 12.21 -25.29 -2.05
C ILE A 167 12.31 -24.36 -3.28
N ALA A 168 12.55 -25.00 -4.42
CA ALA A 168 12.85 -24.32 -5.69
C ALA A 168 11.64 -23.56 -6.24
N GLN A 169 11.88 -22.62 -7.17
CA GLN A 169 10.81 -22.01 -7.96
C GLN A 169 10.18 -22.98 -8.97
N THR A 170 10.85 -24.09 -9.30
CA THR A 170 10.30 -25.10 -10.20
C THR A 170 9.50 -26.13 -9.41
N ALA A 171 8.22 -26.26 -9.75
CA ALA A 171 7.32 -27.26 -9.20
C ALA A 171 7.43 -28.59 -9.98
N GLN A 172 7.37 -29.70 -9.25
CA GLN A 172 7.03 -31.01 -9.81
C GLN A 172 5.53 -31.22 -9.69
N ILE A 173 4.86 -31.49 -10.80
CA ILE A 173 3.41 -31.72 -10.85
C ILE A 173 3.17 -33.19 -11.16
N ALA A 174 2.52 -33.90 -10.25
CA ALA A 174 1.97 -35.22 -10.50
C ALA A 174 0.51 -35.10 -10.92
N TYR A 175 0.18 -35.68 -12.07
CA TYR A 175 -1.18 -35.75 -12.60
C TYR A 175 -1.37 -37.10 -13.28
N GLN A 176 -2.37 -37.87 -12.81
CA GLN A 176 -2.58 -39.25 -13.23
C GLN A 176 -1.29 -40.09 -13.07
N ASN A 177 -0.87 -40.81 -14.10
CA ASN A 177 0.35 -41.62 -14.10
C ASN A 177 1.56 -40.88 -14.71
N SER A 178 1.53 -39.54 -14.71
CA SER A 178 2.58 -38.72 -15.30
C SER A 178 3.08 -37.66 -14.31
N THR A 179 4.35 -37.30 -14.46
CA THR A 179 4.97 -36.19 -13.77
C THR A 179 5.57 -35.21 -14.79
N PHE A 180 5.47 -33.92 -14.50
CA PHE A 180 6.09 -32.87 -15.32
C PHE A 180 6.49 -31.69 -14.45
N GLU A 181 7.39 -30.86 -14.96
CA GLU A 181 7.89 -29.68 -14.25
C GLU A 181 7.32 -28.39 -14.82
N VAL A 182 7.03 -27.43 -13.96
CA VAL A 182 6.62 -26.07 -14.33
C VAL A 182 7.35 -25.03 -13.49
N GLN A 183 7.59 -23.85 -14.05
CA GLN A 183 8.10 -22.71 -13.28
C GLN A 183 6.96 -22.05 -12.50
N GLY A 184 7.19 -21.75 -11.23
CA GLY A 184 6.16 -21.36 -10.26
C GLY A 184 5.31 -22.56 -9.88
N SER A 185 3.99 -22.41 -9.98
CA SER A 185 2.99 -23.44 -9.71
C SER A 185 2.23 -23.87 -10.97
N ILE A 186 1.51 -24.99 -10.91
CA ILE A 186 0.52 -25.38 -11.93
C ILE A 186 -0.53 -24.27 -12.12
N TYR A 187 -0.90 -23.59 -11.03
CA TYR A 187 -1.82 -22.45 -11.09
C TYR A 187 -1.24 -21.31 -11.94
N SER A 188 -0.01 -20.87 -11.65
CA SER A 188 0.68 -19.82 -12.41
C SER A 188 0.91 -20.21 -13.87
N TYR A 189 1.26 -21.46 -14.13
CA TYR A 189 1.40 -22.00 -15.47
C TYR A 189 0.08 -21.92 -16.24
N CYS A 190 -1.02 -22.38 -15.66
CA CYS A 190 -2.33 -22.42 -16.31
C CYS A 190 -3.07 -21.09 -16.41
N MET A 191 -2.61 -20.06 -15.68
CA MET A 191 -3.02 -18.67 -15.93
C MET A 191 -2.42 -18.10 -17.21
N GLN A 192 -1.32 -18.67 -17.72
CA GLN A 192 -0.56 -18.16 -18.86
C GLN A 192 -0.57 -19.10 -20.07
N ASN A 193 -1.03 -20.35 -19.90
CA ASN A 193 -1.06 -21.39 -20.92
C ASN A 193 -2.46 -21.96 -21.08
N ARG A 194 -2.78 -22.41 -22.29
CA ARG A 194 -4.09 -22.98 -22.65
C ARG A 194 -3.92 -24.35 -23.31
N ASP A 195 -3.34 -25.29 -22.59
CA ASP A 195 -3.25 -26.68 -23.01
C ASP A 195 -4.27 -27.58 -22.28
N GLU A 196 -4.33 -28.85 -22.67
CA GLU A 196 -5.27 -29.83 -22.11
C GLU A 196 -5.09 -30.02 -20.59
N ARG A 197 -3.85 -30.01 -20.10
CA ARG A 197 -3.56 -30.15 -18.67
C ARG A 197 -4.16 -28.99 -17.90
N CYS A 198 -4.08 -27.79 -18.45
CA CYS A 198 -4.69 -26.62 -17.84
C CYS A 198 -6.20 -26.64 -17.83
N ASN A 199 -6.84 -27.09 -18.92
CA ASN A 199 -8.29 -27.29 -18.91
C ASN A 199 -8.69 -28.30 -17.81
N ASN A 200 -7.94 -29.39 -17.67
CA ASN A 200 -8.17 -30.38 -16.62
C ASN A 200 -7.94 -29.80 -15.21
N PHE A 201 -6.89 -28.99 -15.02
CA PHE A 201 -6.63 -28.33 -13.73
C PHE A 201 -7.74 -27.36 -13.33
N TRP A 202 -8.33 -26.62 -14.27
CA TRP A 202 -9.45 -25.72 -13.97
C TRP A 202 -10.74 -26.45 -13.60
N ILE A 203 -10.92 -27.70 -14.04
CA ILE A 203 -12.12 -28.51 -13.80
C ILE A 203 -11.96 -29.41 -12.57
N SER A 204 -10.83 -30.11 -12.45
CA SER A 204 -10.53 -31.09 -11.42
C SER A 204 -9.15 -30.82 -10.78
N PRO A 205 -8.94 -29.66 -10.13
CA PRO A 205 -7.66 -29.30 -9.54
C PRO A 205 -7.16 -30.32 -8.48
N GLN A 206 -8.07 -31.04 -7.82
CA GLN A 206 -7.76 -32.07 -6.82
C GLN A 206 -7.06 -33.31 -7.38
N GLU A 207 -7.05 -33.51 -8.70
CA GLU A 207 -6.29 -34.59 -9.34
C GLU A 207 -4.80 -34.24 -9.51
N PHE A 208 -4.43 -32.99 -9.24
CA PHE A 208 -3.07 -32.49 -9.36
C PHE A 208 -2.43 -32.39 -7.98
N LYS A 209 -1.22 -32.93 -7.87
CA LYS A 209 -0.36 -32.75 -6.70
C LYS A 209 0.87 -31.95 -7.12
N GLU A 210 1.08 -30.81 -6.49
CA GLU A 210 2.25 -29.97 -6.71
C GLU A 210 3.26 -30.18 -5.60
N SER A 211 4.56 -30.21 -5.94
CA SER A 211 5.63 -30.37 -4.97
C SER A 211 6.79 -29.43 -5.23
N HIS A 212 7.31 -28.83 -4.16
CA HIS A 212 8.48 -27.95 -4.12
C HIS A 212 9.44 -28.44 -3.03
N GLY A 213 10.32 -29.38 -3.37
CA GLY A 213 11.19 -30.02 -2.40
C GLY A 213 10.35 -30.73 -1.30
N PRO A 214 10.51 -30.38 0.00
CA PRO A 214 9.76 -30.99 1.10
C PRO A 214 8.29 -30.53 1.19
N LEU A 215 7.88 -29.52 0.41
CA LEU A 215 6.52 -29.00 0.41
C LEU A 215 5.66 -29.68 -0.65
N GLU A 216 4.44 -30.03 -0.28
CA GLU A 216 3.41 -30.48 -1.20
C GLU A 216 2.15 -29.62 -1.06
N PHE A 217 1.49 -29.34 -2.17
CA PHE A 217 0.26 -28.54 -2.22
C PHE A 217 -0.85 -29.33 -2.89
N GLU A 218 -1.98 -29.40 -2.22
CA GLU A 218 -3.21 -29.95 -2.79
C GLU A 218 -4.17 -28.81 -3.12
N TYR A 219 -4.82 -28.93 -4.28
CA TYR A 219 -5.76 -27.96 -4.77
C TYR A 219 -7.18 -28.49 -4.71
N SER A 220 -8.14 -27.58 -4.63
CA SER A 220 -9.56 -27.89 -4.82
C SER A 220 -10.27 -26.70 -5.46
N LEU A 221 -11.56 -26.87 -5.75
CA LEU A 221 -12.43 -25.80 -6.20
C LEU A 221 -12.95 -24.98 -5.02
N CYS A 222 -12.40 -23.77 -4.87
CA CYS A 222 -12.76 -22.84 -3.81
C CYS A 222 -13.79 -21.83 -4.31
N LYS A 223 -14.72 -21.44 -3.44
CA LYS A 223 -15.73 -20.43 -3.75
C LYS A 223 -15.10 -19.05 -3.77
N LYS A 224 -15.25 -18.33 -4.87
CA LYS A 224 -14.85 -16.92 -5.01
C LYS A 224 -16.08 -16.07 -5.26
N TYR A 225 -16.38 -15.17 -4.33
CA TYR A 225 -17.55 -14.29 -4.40
C TYR A 225 -17.17 -12.98 -5.09
N TYR A 226 -17.88 -12.67 -6.18
CA TYR A 226 -17.77 -11.43 -6.95
C TYR A 226 -18.94 -10.52 -6.55
N TYR A 227 -18.66 -9.55 -5.69
CA TYR A 227 -19.71 -8.80 -5.01
C TYR A 227 -20.38 -7.73 -5.90
N LYS A 228 -19.68 -7.22 -6.94
CA LYS A 228 -20.28 -6.26 -7.90
C LYS A 228 -21.34 -6.94 -8.76
N GLU A 229 -21.09 -8.19 -9.16
CA GLU A 229 -21.96 -9.01 -9.99
C GLU A 229 -22.88 -9.91 -9.16
N ASN A 230 -22.73 -9.90 -7.83
CA ASN A 230 -23.44 -10.76 -6.89
C ASN A 230 -23.45 -12.24 -7.30
N ARG A 231 -22.28 -12.79 -7.65
CA ARG A 231 -22.13 -14.18 -8.12
C ARG A 231 -20.99 -14.90 -7.42
N ILE A 232 -21.10 -16.22 -7.33
CA ILE A 232 -20.05 -17.10 -6.82
C ILE A 232 -19.51 -17.89 -8.02
N GLU A 233 -18.20 -17.91 -8.17
CA GLU A 233 -17.52 -18.82 -9.08
C GLU A 233 -16.69 -19.83 -8.28
N LEU A 234 -16.50 -21.02 -8.84
CA LEU A 234 -15.51 -21.97 -8.36
C LEU A 234 -14.19 -21.70 -9.06
N ARG A 235 -13.12 -21.58 -8.28
CA ARG A 235 -11.75 -21.38 -8.79
C ARG A 235 -10.80 -22.31 -8.06
N PRO A 236 -9.85 -22.95 -8.75
CA PRO A 236 -8.73 -23.63 -8.12
C PRO A 236 -8.08 -22.75 -7.06
N CYS A 237 -7.88 -23.30 -5.87
CA CYS A 237 -7.07 -22.72 -4.82
C CYS A 237 -6.45 -23.82 -3.97
N ILE A 238 -5.38 -23.48 -3.26
CA ILE A 238 -4.75 -24.39 -2.31
C ILE A 238 -5.67 -24.57 -1.11
N THR A 239 -6.00 -25.83 -0.81
CA THR A 239 -6.78 -26.21 0.37
C THR A 239 -5.95 -26.90 1.43
N LYS A 240 -4.81 -27.50 1.04
CA LYS A 240 -3.91 -28.18 1.96
C LYS A 240 -2.46 -27.90 1.60
N THR A 241 -1.64 -27.72 2.62
CA THR A 241 -0.18 -27.65 2.49
C THR A 241 0.42 -28.69 3.40
N ILE A 242 1.36 -29.47 2.87
CA ILE A 242 2.01 -30.58 3.55
C ILE A 242 3.50 -30.30 3.54
N PHE A 243 4.17 -30.52 4.67
CA PHE A 243 5.61 -30.42 4.81
C PHE A 243 6.16 -31.70 5.40
N GLU A 244 7.02 -32.40 4.67
CA GLU A 244 7.58 -33.72 5.07
C GLU A 244 6.50 -34.74 5.50
N GLY A 245 5.33 -34.69 4.86
CA GLY A 245 4.19 -35.59 5.15
C GLY A 245 3.22 -35.09 6.23
N GLU A 246 3.56 -34.01 6.94
CA GLU A 246 2.71 -33.42 7.97
C GLU A 246 1.91 -32.24 7.42
N GLU A 247 0.62 -32.18 7.76
CA GLU A 247 -0.25 -31.10 7.32
C GLU A 247 0.04 -29.81 8.11
N ILE A 248 0.22 -28.70 7.38
CA ILE A 248 0.35 -27.36 7.93
C ILE A 248 -1.05 -26.76 8.05
N LEU A 249 -1.48 -26.48 9.28
CA LEU A 249 -2.77 -25.88 9.54
C LEU A 249 -2.73 -24.37 9.26
N PHE A 250 -3.70 -23.85 8.52
CA PHE A 250 -3.81 -22.42 8.27
C PHE A 250 -4.36 -21.70 9.50
N ASP A 251 -3.48 -21.09 10.29
CA ASP A 251 -3.88 -20.20 11.37
C ASP A 251 -4.34 -18.85 10.82
N GLU A 252 -5.61 -18.52 11.06
CA GLU A 252 -6.18 -17.22 10.69
C GLU A 252 -5.64 -16.08 11.54
N ASN A 253 -5.11 -16.40 12.71
CA ASN A 253 -4.52 -15.45 13.66
C ASN A 253 -3.01 -15.25 13.45
N ALA A 254 -2.42 -15.94 12.46
CA ALA A 254 -1.03 -15.73 12.10
C ALA A 254 -0.80 -14.28 11.67
N ASP A 255 0.39 -13.76 11.96
CA ASP A 255 0.68 -12.34 11.78
C ASP A 255 0.56 -11.91 10.31
N LEU A 256 -0.01 -10.71 10.12
CA LEU A 256 0.02 -9.99 8.85
C LEU A 256 1.35 -9.25 8.74
N LEU A 257 2.20 -9.65 7.80
CA LEU A 257 3.50 -9.03 7.62
C LEU A 257 3.53 -8.12 6.42
N VAL A 258 4.40 -7.13 6.51
CA VAL A 258 4.83 -6.34 5.35
C VAL A 258 6.26 -6.71 5.03
N TYR A 259 6.52 -7.00 3.77
CA TYR A 259 7.86 -7.33 3.30
C TYR A 259 8.21 -6.60 2.01
N ARG A 260 9.50 -6.43 1.78
CA ARG A 260 10.06 -5.94 0.52
C ARG A 260 10.54 -7.11 -0.32
N PRO A 261 9.95 -7.36 -1.49
CA PRO A 261 10.43 -8.40 -2.41
C PRO A 261 11.91 -8.19 -2.77
N GLY A 262 12.63 -9.27 -3.06
CA GLY A 262 14.01 -9.19 -3.50
C GLY A 262 14.08 -8.56 -4.88
N GLU A 263 15.20 -7.92 -5.24
CA GLU A 263 15.33 -7.19 -6.51
C GLU A 263 15.07 -8.05 -7.76
N ASN A 264 15.27 -9.37 -7.64
CA ASN A 264 15.03 -10.32 -8.72
C ASN A 264 13.61 -10.90 -8.73
N ASP A 265 12.81 -10.66 -7.69
CA ASP A 265 11.44 -11.14 -7.59
C ASP A 265 10.53 -10.35 -8.53
N ILE A 266 9.54 -11.02 -9.12
CA ILE A 266 8.55 -10.34 -9.97
C ILE A 266 7.73 -9.31 -9.18
N TYR A 267 7.52 -9.53 -7.88
CA TYR A 267 6.81 -8.58 -7.01
C TYR A 267 7.61 -7.32 -6.69
N ALA A 268 8.91 -7.26 -6.98
CA ALA A 268 9.69 -6.02 -6.84
C ALA A 268 9.14 -4.87 -7.72
N LEU A 269 8.40 -5.20 -8.78
CA LEU A 269 7.73 -4.23 -9.64
C LEU A 269 6.52 -3.54 -8.98
N THR A 270 5.99 -4.12 -7.89
CA THR A 270 4.79 -3.63 -7.19
C THR A 270 5.13 -2.77 -5.97
N GLY A 271 6.27 -3.05 -5.32
CA GLY A 271 6.69 -2.41 -4.07
C GLY A 271 6.47 -3.32 -2.86
N ASP A 272 6.26 -2.73 -1.68
CA ASP A 272 6.05 -3.49 -0.45
C ASP A 272 4.76 -4.32 -0.53
N ILE A 273 4.84 -5.58 -0.08
CA ILE A 273 3.73 -6.54 -0.12
C ILE A 273 3.22 -6.77 1.30
N VAL A 274 1.90 -6.79 1.46
CA VAL A 274 1.22 -7.00 2.74
C VAL A 274 0.46 -8.31 2.70
N HIS A 275 0.99 -9.38 3.29
CA HIS A 275 0.38 -10.72 3.27
C HIS A 275 0.57 -11.45 4.60
N ARG A 276 -0.22 -12.51 4.82
CA ARG A 276 -0.15 -13.30 6.05
C ARG A 276 0.97 -14.33 5.98
N ALA A 277 1.74 -14.46 7.06
CA ALA A 277 2.73 -15.51 7.21
C ALA A 277 2.04 -16.82 7.58
N ARG A 278 1.92 -17.76 6.63
CA ARG A 278 1.22 -19.03 6.89
C ARG A 278 2.06 -19.98 7.72
N PHE A 279 3.36 -20.01 7.44
CA PHE A 279 4.36 -20.75 8.20
C PHE A 279 5.74 -20.16 7.89
N ALA A 280 6.73 -20.55 8.68
CA ALA A 280 8.15 -20.32 8.45
C ALA A 280 8.89 -21.65 8.37
N VAL A 281 9.94 -21.70 7.57
CA VAL A 281 10.88 -22.83 7.51
C VAL A 281 12.24 -22.34 7.95
N GLU A 282 12.80 -23.02 8.94
CA GLU A 282 14.18 -22.88 9.38
C GLU A 282 15.00 -24.00 8.75
N ALA A 283 15.95 -23.63 7.89
CA ALA A 283 16.81 -24.57 7.18
C ALA A 283 18.29 -24.28 7.47
N GLY A 284 19.19 -25.16 6.99
CA GLY A 284 20.63 -25.03 7.23
C GLY A 284 21.27 -23.75 6.67
N ASP A 285 20.64 -23.11 5.68
CA ASP A 285 21.09 -21.86 5.04
C ASP A 285 20.26 -20.62 5.45
N GLY A 286 19.38 -20.76 6.44
CA GLY A 286 18.65 -19.65 7.05
C GLY A 286 17.15 -19.91 7.17
N GLN A 287 16.42 -18.85 7.50
CA GLN A 287 14.99 -18.87 7.71
C GLN A 287 14.25 -18.14 6.59
N ALA A 288 13.09 -18.68 6.19
CA ALA A 288 12.17 -18.00 5.29
C ALA A 288 10.70 -18.17 5.69
N TYR A 289 9.91 -17.16 5.36
CA TYR A 289 8.48 -17.05 5.60
C TYR A 289 7.70 -17.34 4.31
N PHE A 290 6.67 -18.16 4.42
CA PHE A 290 5.80 -18.54 3.33
C PHE A 290 4.53 -17.71 3.38
N MET A 291 4.54 -16.67 2.54
CA MET A 291 3.54 -15.61 2.54
C MET A 291 2.40 -15.93 1.58
N LYS A 292 1.17 -15.60 1.98
CA LYS A 292 -0.01 -15.71 1.13
C LYS A 292 -1.07 -14.69 1.50
N GLY A 293 -1.52 -13.91 0.52
CA GLY A 293 -2.71 -13.07 0.66
C GLY A 293 -3.96 -13.89 1.00
N ASP A 294 -4.81 -13.36 1.89
CA ASP A 294 -6.07 -14.02 2.28
C ASP A 294 -6.99 -14.28 1.06
N ASN A 295 -6.90 -13.45 0.03
CA ASN A 295 -7.62 -13.56 -1.24
C ASN A 295 -6.78 -14.13 -2.40
N ASN A 296 -5.60 -14.68 -2.13
CA ASN A 296 -4.79 -15.33 -3.17
C ASN A 296 -5.17 -16.82 -3.29
N ALA A 297 -5.06 -17.37 -4.49
CA ALA A 297 -5.30 -18.80 -4.71
C ALA A 297 -4.11 -19.69 -4.27
N VAL A 298 -2.91 -19.10 -4.33
CA VAL A 298 -1.62 -19.74 -4.10
C VAL A 298 -0.73 -18.87 -3.21
N TYR A 299 0.40 -19.41 -2.75
CA TYR A 299 1.43 -18.67 -2.05
C TYR A 299 2.18 -17.71 -2.98
N ASP A 300 2.83 -16.71 -2.41
CA ASP A 300 3.54 -15.68 -3.17
C ASP A 300 4.71 -16.25 -4.00
N PHE A 301 5.45 -17.20 -3.43
CA PHE A 301 6.60 -17.85 -4.08
C PHE A 301 6.20 -18.73 -5.28
N GLN A 302 4.95 -19.21 -5.29
CA GLN A 302 4.37 -20.00 -6.39
C GLN A 302 3.99 -19.16 -7.60
N PHE A 303 4.04 -17.83 -7.49
CA PHE A 303 3.77 -16.94 -8.60
C PHE A 303 4.98 -16.85 -9.54
N TYR A 304 4.73 -17.03 -10.84
CA TYR A 304 5.75 -16.93 -11.88
C TYR A 304 5.18 -16.26 -13.12
N SER A 305 5.92 -15.31 -13.70
CA SER A 305 5.57 -14.66 -14.97
C SER A 305 6.47 -15.17 -16.09
N GLN A 306 5.88 -15.90 -17.05
CA GLN A 306 6.58 -16.36 -18.26
C GLN A 306 7.01 -15.18 -19.13
N ALA A 307 6.19 -14.13 -19.21
CA ALA A 307 6.51 -12.92 -19.98
C ALA A 307 7.78 -12.21 -19.48
N HIS A 308 8.07 -12.30 -18.18
CA HIS A 308 9.26 -11.68 -17.57
C HIS A 308 10.37 -12.68 -17.26
N GLY A 309 10.09 -13.99 -17.34
CA GLY A 309 11.02 -15.04 -16.92
C GLY A 309 11.39 -14.98 -15.43
N LYS A 310 10.45 -14.54 -14.57
CA LYS A 310 10.70 -14.27 -13.14
C LYS A 310 9.60 -14.83 -12.25
N GLY A 311 9.99 -15.46 -11.16
CA GLY A 311 9.11 -15.83 -10.04
C GLY A 311 9.41 -15.02 -8.78
N ASN A 312 8.85 -15.43 -7.65
CA ASN A 312 9.21 -14.91 -6.33
C ASN A 312 9.92 -16.00 -5.53
N LEU A 313 10.76 -15.60 -4.57
CA LEU A 313 11.34 -16.51 -3.58
C LEU A 313 10.56 -16.46 -2.26
N PRO A 314 10.69 -17.48 -1.39
CA PRO A 314 10.26 -17.38 0.00
C PRO A 314 10.90 -16.17 0.69
N VAL A 315 10.13 -15.49 1.54
CA VAL A 315 10.53 -14.19 2.11
C VAL A 315 11.53 -14.39 3.23
N ARG A 316 12.74 -13.84 3.11
CA ARG A 316 13.75 -13.91 4.17
C ARG A 316 13.50 -12.90 5.27
N GLU A 317 14.04 -13.16 6.46
CA GLU A 317 13.93 -12.26 7.62
C GLU A 317 14.35 -10.81 7.28
N GLY A 318 15.47 -10.63 6.59
CA GLY A 318 15.94 -9.29 6.19
C GLY A 318 15.04 -8.54 5.19
N GLN A 319 14.04 -9.21 4.62
CA GLN A 319 13.04 -8.59 3.75
C GLN A 319 11.82 -8.10 4.54
N LEU A 320 11.65 -8.55 5.79
CA LEU A 320 10.54 -8.12 6.63
C LEU A 320 10.70 -6.67 7.05
N LEU A 321 9.64 -5.90 6.87
CA LEU A 321 9.55 -4.54 7.35
C LEU A 321 8.87 -4.47 8.72
N GLY A 322 8.00 -5.42 9.02
CA GLY A 322 7.36 -5.56 10.32
C GLY A 322 5.99 -6.23 10.22
N LYS A 323 5.39 -6.50 11.37
CA LYS A 323 4.02 -7.02 11.47
C LYS A 323 3.01 -5.92 11.73
N SER A 324 1.83 -6.05 11.15
CA SER A 324 0.72 -5.14 11.38
C SER A 324 0.14 -5.31 12.77
N VAL A 325 0.17 -4.26 13.58
CA VAL A 325 -0.39 -4.26 14.95
C VAL A 325 -1.66 -3.42 15.09
N LEU A 326 -1.89 -2.51 14.15
CA LEU A 326 -3.08 -1.66 14.12
C LEU A 326 -3.50 -1.41 12.68
N ARG A 327 -4.81 -1.54 12.41
CA ARG A 327 -5.45 -1.17 11.16
C ARG A 327 -6.23 0.12 11.34
N MET A 328 -6.07 1.04 10.41
CA MET A 328 -6.86 2.27 10.29
C MET A 328 -7.56 2.27 8.93
N PRO A 329 -8.87 1.97 8.91
CA PRO A 329 -9.62 1.91 7.66
C PRO A 329 -9.62 3.22 6.91
N PHE A 330 -9.59 3.14 5.58
CA PHE A 330 -9.68 4.26 4.64
C PHE A 330 -8.57 5.31 4.67
N ILE A 331 -7.80 5.47 5.75
CA ILE A 331 -6.74 6.49 5.86
C ILE A 331 -5.64 6.26 4.82
N GLY A 332 -5.33 5.00 4.51
CA GLY A 332 -4.37 4.63 3.47
C GLY A 332 -4.75 5.10 2.07
N ASN A 333 -6.01 5.45 1.81
CA ASN A 333 -6.42 6.07 0.55
C ASN A 333 -5.70 7.41 0.30
N PHE A 334 -5.24 8.10 1.36
CA PHE A 334 -4.40 9.28 1.18
C PHE A 334 -3.09 8.93 0.47
N LYS A 335 -2.41 7.83 0.84
CA LYS A 335 -1.22 7.34 0.13
C LYS A 335 -1.55 7.01 -1.33
N LEU A 336 -2.69 6.37 -1.58
CA LEU A 336 -3.14 6.03 -2.94
C LEU A 336 -3.43 7.28 -3.78
N PHE A 337 -3.99 8.30 -3.15
CA PHE A 337 -4.33 9.57 -3.78
C PHE A 337 -3.10 10.35 -4.24
N ILE A 338 -2.02 10.33 -3.44
CA ILE A 338 -0.77 11.04 -3.77
C ILE A 338 0.23 10.19 -4.59
N ALA A 339 0.02 8.88 -4.71
CA ALA A 339 0.91 7.97 -5.42
C ALA A 339 0.33 7.57 -6.80
N PRO A 340 0.75 8.21 -7.90
CA PRO A 340 0.15 8.03 -9.23
C PRO A 340 0.25 6.59 -9.75
N GLN A 341 1.27 5.85 -9.32
CA GLN A 341 1.54 4.46 -9.74
C GLN A 341 0.38 3.52 -9.40
N VAL A 342 -0.33 3.81 -8.30
CA VAL A 342 -1.43 2.95 -7.81
C VAL A 342 -2.78 3.35 -8.43
N LEU A 343 -2.88 4.52 -9.07
CA LEU A 343 -4.13 5.03 -9.64
C LEU A 343 -4.48 4.46 -11.01
N VAL A 344 -3.52 3.87 -11.72
CA VAL A 344 -3.69 3.50 -13.13
C VAL A 344 -4.21 2.07 -13.32
N LEU A 345 -4.21 1.24 -12.28
CA LEU A 345 -4.66 -0.15 -12.39
C LEU A 345 -6.19 -0.27 -12.16
N PRO A 346 -6.98 -0.72 -13.15
CA PRO A 346 -8.42 -0.93 -12.99
C PRO A 346 -8.70 -1.98 -11.91
N ASP A 347 -9.82 -1.83 -11.20
CA ASP A 347 -10.19 -2.71 -10.06
C ASP A 347 -10.09 -4.20 -10.39
N GLU A 348 -10.50 -4.60 -11.60
CA GLU A 348 -10.44 -5.97 -12.10
C GLU A 348 -9.01 -6.51 -12.14
N SER A 349 -8.04 -5.69 -12.54
CA SER A 349 -6.62 -6.07 -12.56
C SER A 349 -6.02 -6.18 -11.15
N THR A 350 -6.61 -5.50 -10.18
CA THR A 350 -6.17 -5.52 -8.77
C THR A 350 -6.88 -6.57 -7.92
N GLY A 351 -7.80 -7.35 -8.51
CA GLY A 351 -8.59 -8.36 -7.82
C GLY A 351 -9.62 -7.78 -6.83
N CYS A 352 -9.94 -6.50 -6.96
CA CYS A 352 -10.73 -5.81 -5.95
C CYS A 352 -12.23 -6.11 -5.99
N ASN A 353 -12.75 -6.72 -7.04
CA ASN A 353 -14.19 -7.05 -7.17
C ASN A 353 -14.58 -8.41 -6.59
N ALA A 354 -13.64 -9.18 -6.04
CA ALA A 354 -13.95 -10.53 -5.57
C ALA A 354 -13.05 -10.98 -4.41
N TYR A 355 -13.56 -11.91 -3.59
CA TYR A 355 -12.78 -12.57 -2.56
C TYR A 355 -13.08 -14.06 -2.41
N PHE A 356 -12.10 -14.86 -1.96
CA PHE A 356 -12.34 -16.26 -1.60
C PHE A 356 -13.19 -16.36 -0.31
N VAL A 357 -14.25 -17.15 -0.36
CA VAL A 357 -15.11 -17.45 0.78
C VAL A 357 -14.47 -18.59 1.55
N LYS A 358 -14.27 -18.38 2.86
CA LYS A 358 -13.71 -19.39 3.76
C LYS A 358 -14.74 -20.42 4.17
#